data_AF-A0A938IJ36-F1
#
_entry.id   AF-A0A938IJ36-F1
#
_cell.length_a   1.000
_cell.length_b   1.000
_cell.length_c   1.000
_cell.angle_alpha   90.00
_cell.angle_beta   90.00
_cell.angle_gamma   90.00
#
_symmetry.space_group_name_H-M   'P 1'
#
loop_
_entity.id
_entity.type
_entity.pdbx_description
1 polymer ?
#
loop_
_entity_poly.entity_id
_entity_poly.type
_entity_poly.pdbx_seq_one_letter_code
_entity_poly.pdbx_strand_id
1 'polypeptide(L)'
;MIGRNRIAPTFLWMRDPFSMMPDVPLDHRCADTRFLPSLAQNMDDDMEDTRRTILGILERKTGKPVRPEDTFATLQIDSLLMAELAYEIEQAYGIHTGEGMLDCETVEDLARYIGHVRQSSAEARGTR
;
A
#
# COMPACT_ATOMS: atom_id res chain seq x y z
N MET A 1 -56.67 -28.24 -2.98
CA MET A 1 -56.66 -29.24 -1.89
C MET A 1 -55.57 -30.27 -2.17
N ILE A 2 -54.61 -30.36 -1.25
CA ILE A 2 -53.81 -31.51 -0.80
C ILE A 2 -53.34 -32.53 -1.86
N GLY A 3 -52.03 -32.54 -2.09
CA GLY A 3 -51.29 -33.70 -2.62
C GLY A 3 -50.01 -33.92 -1.81
N ARG A 4 -50.14 -34.43 -0.58
CA ARG A 4 -49.02 -35.00 0.17
C ARG A 4 -49.05 -36.51 -0.05
N ASN A 5 -47.92 -37.12 -0.42
CA ASN A 5 -47.07 -37.87 0.52
C ASN A 5 -46.32 -39.05 -0.14
N ARG A 6 -44.99 -39.01 -0.01
CA ARG A 6 -44.00 -40.10 0.19
C ARG A 6 -43.82 -41.18 -0.88
N ILE A 7 -42.58 -41.35 -1.35
CA ILE A 7 -41.62 -42.39 -0.89
C ILE A 7 -40.18 -41.87 -1.14
N ALA A 8 -39.32 -41.91 -0.12
CA ALA A 8 -37.85 -42.01 -0.18
C ALA A 8 -37.51 -43.44 0.33
N PRO A 9 -36.33 -44.08 0.11
CA PRO A 9 -34.95 -43.56 0.13
C PRO A 9 -34.12 -44.11 -1.08
N THR A 10 -32.83 -43.85 -1.32
CA THR A 10 -31.67 -44.37 -0.57
C THR A 10 -30.38 -43.82 -1.23
N PHE A 11 -29.53 -43.25 -0.39
CA PHE A 11 -28.07 -43.26 -0.43
C PHE A 11 -27.42 -44.20 -1.48
N LEU A 12 -26.59 -43.66 -2.39
CA LEU A 12 -25.27 -44.24 -2.64
C LEU A 12 -24.31 -43.21 -3.23
N TRP A 13 -23.24 -43.02 -2.50
CA TRP A 13 -22.08 -42.21 -2.82
C TRP A 13 -21.26 -42.86 -3.94
N MET A 14 -20.67 -41.99 -4.78
CA MET A 14 -19.23 -41.96 -5.05
C MET A 14 -18.64 -42.79 -6.22
N ARG A 15 -17.76 -42.07 -6.93
CA ARG A 15 -16.58 -42.46 -7.72
C ARG A 15 -16.80 -42.85 -9.18
N ASP A 16 -16.79 -41.81 -10.02
CA ASP A 16 -16.19 -41.92 -11.35
C ASP A 16 -14.67 -41.67 -11.29
N PRO A 17 -13.89 -42.33 -12.17
CA PRO A 17 -12.49 -42.65 -11.93
C PRO A 17 -11.53 -41.77 -12.74
N PHE A 18 -10.35 -41.54 -12.18
CA PHE A 18 -9.08 -41.43 -12.91
C PHE A 18 -9.15 -40.65 -14.24
N SER A 19 -9.14 -39.32 -14.17
CA SER A 19 -8.77 -38.49 -15.31
C SER A 19 -7.60 -37.59 -14.92
N MET A 20 -6.44 -38.00 -15.45
CA MET A 20 -5.40 -37.11 -15.97
C MET A 20 -4.61 -36.26 -14.94
N MET A 21 -3.56 -36.88 -14.38
CA MET A 21 -2.38 -36.15 -13.93
C MET A 21 -1.47 -35.90 -15.15
N PRO A 22 -1.00 -34.67 -15.44
CA PRO A 22 0.17 -34.49 -16.26
C PRO A 22 1.43 -34.81 -15.44
N ASP A 23 2.26 -35.65 -16.03
CA ASP A 23 3.62 -36.00 -15.62
C ASP A 23 4.47 -34.73 -15.46
N VAL A 24 4.76 -34.36 -14.21
CA VAL A 24 5.72 -33.29 -13.90
C VAL A 24 7.06 -33.97 -13.61
N PRO A 25 8.08 -33.82 -14.47
CA PRO A 25 9.38 -34.37 -14.20
C PRO A 25 10.04 -33.63 -13.01
N LEU A 26 10.37 -34.39 -11.97
CA LEU A 26 11.30 -33.96 -10.93
C LEU A 26 12.72 -33.88 -11.52
N ASP A 27 13.14 -32.70 -11.97
CA ASP A 27 14.58 -32.38 -12.03
C ASP A 27 14.95 -31.58 -10.79
N HIS A 28 15.64 -32.27 -9.89
CA HIS A 28 16.38 -31.71 -8.79
C HIS A 28 17.60 -30.97 -9.36
N ARG A 29 17.43 -29.69 -9.72
CA ARG A 29 18.57 -28.77 -9.85
C ARG A 29 18.36 -27.50 -9.05
N CYS A 30 19.21 -27.41 -8.04
CA CYS A 30 19.57 -26.24 -7.26
C CYS A 30 20.31 -25.22 -8.16
N ALA A 31 20.17 -23.92 -7.81
CA ALA A 31 20.78 -22.69 -8.37
C ALA A 31 19.96 -21.97 -9.47
N ASP A 32 19.26 -20.86 -9.18
CA ASP A 32 19.77 -19.46 -9.09
C ASP A 32 20.11 -18.94 -10.51
N THR A 33 19.46 -17.95 -11.12
CA THR A 33 19.08 -16.59 -10.68
C THR A 33 18.00 -16.12 -11.68
N ARG A 34 16.81 -15.65 -11.26
CA ARG A 34 15.93 -14.85 -12.17
C ARG A 34 14.68 -14.18 -11.56
N PHE A 35 14.51 -14.20 -10.24
CA PHE A 35 13.37 -13.52 -9.61
C PHE A 35 13.85 -12.59 -8.50
N LEU A 36 14.47 -11.47 -8.89
CA LEU A 36 14.64 -10.33 -8.01
C LEU A 36 14.37 -9.03 -8.78
N PRO A 37 13.10 -8.64 -8.97
CA PRO A 37 12.74 -7.23 -9.12
C PRO A 37 12.21 -6.63 -7.80
N SER A 38 12.17 -7.39 -6.70
CA SER A 38 11.38 -7.00 -5.52
C SER A 38 11.90 -5.77 -4.78
N LEU A 39 13.21 -5.56 -4.66
CA LEU A 39 13.71 -4.42 -3.87
C LEU A 39 13.48 -3.06 -4.55
N ALA A 40 13.64 -2.99 -5.87
CA ALA A 40 13.40 -1.75 -6.61
C ALA A 40 11.90 -1.45 -6.70
N GLN A 41 11.08 -2.46 -6.98
CA GLN A 41 9.63 -2.29 -7.09
C GLN A 41 9.01 -1.81 -5.77
N ASN A 42 9.42 -2.39 -4.63
CA ASN A 42 8.90 -1.99 -3.32
C ASN A 42 9.13 -0.50 -2.99
N MET A 43 10.23 0.10 -3.46
CA MET A 43 10.55 1.51 -3.16
C MET A 43 9.67 2.48 -3.93
N ASP A 44 9.38 2.18 -5.20
CA ASP A 44 8.47 2.95 -6.03
C ASP A 44 7.03 2.83 -5.50
N ASP A 45 6.65 1.63 -5.07
CA ASP A 45 5.35 1.38 -4.42
C ASP A 45 5.21 2.18 -3.12
N ASP A 46 6.21 2.15 -2.22
CA ASP A 46 6.21 2.93 -0.97
C ASP A 46 6.08 4.44 -1.21
N MET A 47 6.72 4.97 -2.26
CA MET A 47 6.64 6.38 -2.62
C MET A 47 5.26 6.74 -3.17
N GLU A 48 4.71 5.90 -4.04
CA GLU A 48 3.36 6.08 -4.58
C GLU A 48 2.29 6.00 -3.47
N ASP A 49 2.42 5.06 -2.53
CA ASP A 49 1.57 4.97 -1.33
C ASP A 49 1.69 6.23 -0.46
N THR A 50 2.90 6.74 -0.28
CA THR A 50 3.15 7.99 0.46
C THR A 50 2.44 9.16 -0.21
N ARG A 51 2.64 9.31 -1.52
CA ARG A 51 2.01 10.37 -2.33
C ARG A 51 0.49 10.28 -2.25
N ARG A 52 -0.08 9.10 -2.44
CA ARG A 52 -1.52 8.85 -2.37
C ARG A 52 -2.10 9.21 -1.01
N THR A 53 -1.40 8.86 0.07
CA THR A 53 -1.84 9.17 1.43
C THR A 53 -1.83 10.67 1.70
N ILE A 54 -0.76 11.37 1.31
CA ILE A 54 -0.65 12.83 1.49
C ILE A 54 -1.74 13.55 0.71
N LEU A 55 -1.96 13.18 -0.55
CA LEU A 55 -3.06 13.72 -1.35
C LEU A 55 -4.41 13.52 -0.65
N GLY A 56 -4.67 12.30 -0.17
CA GLY A 56 -5.90 12.01 0.55
C GLY A 56 -6.07 12.83 1.84
N ILE A 57 -4.99 13.13 2.58
CA ILE A 57 -5.05 14.00 3.77
C ILE A 57 -5.38 15.44 3.34
N LEU A 58 -4.69 15.96 2.33
CA LEU A 58 -4.87 17.32 1.85
C LEU A 58 -6.25 17.56 1.25
N GLU A 59 -6.80 16.61 0.49
CA GLU A 59 -8.17 16.71 -0.05
C GLU A 59 -9.22 16.76 1.06
N ARG A 60 -9.03 15.98 2.14
CA ARG A 60 -9.93 16.02 3.31
C ARG A 60 -9.85 17.35 4.06
N LYS A 61 -8.65 17.91 4.21
CA LYS A 61 -8.44 19.18 4.92
C LYS A 61 -8.91 20.39 4.12
N THR A 62 -8.62 20.42 2.82
CA THR A 62 -8.93 21.56 1.94
C THR A 62 -10.34 21.49 1.36
N GLY A 63 -10.96 20.31 1.33
CA GLY A 63 -12.26 20.07 0.71
C GLY A 63 -12.26 20.23 -0.82
N LYS A 64 -11.09 20.21 -1.45
CA LYS A 64 -10.87 20.43 -2.89
C LYS A 64 -10.01 19.30 -3.45
N PRO A 65 -10.12 18.98 -4.75
CA PRO A 65 -9.19 18.08 -5.40
C PRO A 65 -7.77 18.67 -5.38
N VAL A 66 -6.79 17.86 -5.02
CA VAL A 66 -5.38 18.28 -4.90
C VAL A 66 -4.53 17.51 -5.90
N ARG A 67 -3.62 18.22 -6.56
CA ARG A 67 -2.64 17.67 -7.49
C ARG A 67 -1.26 17.68 -6.88
N PRO A 68 -0.35 16.77 -7.28
CA PRO A 68 1.01 16.75 -6.74
C PRO A 68 1.79 18.03 -7.09
N GLU A 69 1.48 18.66 -8.23
CA GLU A 69 2.11 19.91 -8.66
C GLU A 69 1.59 21.16 -7.92
N ASP A 70 0.53 21.02 -7.12
CA ASP A 70 -0.06 22.16 -6.42
C ASP A 70 0.87 22.66 -5.31
N THR A 71 0.97 23.98 -5.20
CA THR A 71 1.73 24.64 -4.13
C THR A 71 0.88 24.81 -2.88
N PHE A 72 1.50 24.77 -1.70
CA PHE A 72 0.80 25.02 -0.44
C PHE A 72 0.14 26.41 -0.41
N ALA A 73 0.76 27.41 -1.06
CA ALA A 73 0.20 28.75 -1.22
C ALA A 73 -1.10 28.74 -2.06
N THR A 74 -1.13 27.98 -3.16
CA THR A 74 -2.34 27.88 -4.02
C THR A 74 -3.46 27.13 -3.32
N LEU A 75 -3.11 26.13 -2.50
CA LEU A 75 -4.03 25.39 -1.65
C LEU A 75 -4.50 26.17 -0.41
N GLN A 76 -3.96 27.38 -0.19
CA GLN A 76 -4.24 28.23 0.98
C GLN A 76 -3.94 27.51 2.31
N ILE A 77 -2.81 26.78 2.34
CA ILE A 77 -2.35 26.06 3.52
C ILE A 77 -1.49 27.03 4.35
N ASP A 78 -2.05 27.44 5.48
CA ASP A 78 -1.35 28.26 6.48
C ASP A 78 -0.51 27.41 7.44
N SER A 79 0.28 28.06 8.30
CA SER A 79 1.15 27.40 9.29
C SER A 79 0.40 26.47 10.25
N LEU A 80 -0.86 26.78 10.59
CA LEU A 80 -1.70 25.90 11.42
C LEU A 80 -2.04 24.60 10.69
N LEU A 81 -2.51 24.70 9.44
CA LEU A 81 -2.82 23.52 8.62
C LEU A 81 -1.56 22.70 8.33
N MET A 82 -0.42 23.36 8.16
CA MET A 82 0.86 22.68 7.99
C MET A 82 1.26 21.90 9.25
N ALA A 83 1.07 22.47 10.44
CA ALA A 83 1.33 21.77 11.71
C ALA A 83 0.39 20.58 11.92
N GLU A 84 -0.90 20.71 11.56
CA GLU A 84 -1.83 19.59 11.62
C GLU A 84 -1.48 18.48 10.61
N LEU A 85 -1.06 18.87 9.40
CA LEU A 85 -0.59 17.93 8.38
C LEU A 85 0.65 17.16 8.86
N ALA A 86 1.61 17.87 9.47
CA ALA A 86 2.80 17.27 10.06
C ALA A 86 2.40 16.22 11.10
N TYR A 87 1.55 16.61 12.05
CA TYR A 87 1.04 15.72 13.08
C TYR A 87 0.34 14.48 12.49
N GLU A 88 -0.55 14.63 11.51
CA GLU A 88 -1.22 13.49 10.88
C GLU A 88 -0.25 12.54 10.17
N ILE A 89 0.76 13.07 9.47
CA ILE A 89 1.79 12.27 8.79
C ILE A 89 2.65 11.51 9.81
N GLU A 90 3.08 12.17 10.90
CA GLU A 90 3.84 11.54 11.98
C GLU A 90 3.05 10.40 12.63
N GLN A 91 1.75 10.59 12.88
CA GLN A 91 0.88 9.53 13.41
C GLN A 91 0.69 8.39 12.41
N ALA A 92 0.56 8.69 11.11
CA ALA A 92 0.36 7.68 10.08
C ALA A 92 1.57 6.75 9.88
N TYR A 93 2.80 7.30 9.96
CA TYR A 93 4.01 6.56 9.64
C TYR A 93 4.93 6.28 10.84
N GLY A 94 4.64 6.84 12.02
CA GLY A 94 5.51 6.72 13.19
C GLY A 94 6.90 7.31 12.95
N ILE A 95 6.96 8.42 12.22
CA ILE A 95 8.17 9.21 11.94
C ILE A 95 8.11 10.56 12.66
N HIS A 96 9.21 11.31 12.66
CA HIS A 96 9.23 12.70 13.08
C HIS A 96 9.55 13.57 11.86
N THR A 97 8.64 14.47 11.52
CA THR A 97 8.84 15.46 10.46
C THR A 97 9.53 16.67 11.06
N GLY A 98 10.77 16.92 10.64
CA GLY A 98 11.57 18.03 11.12
C GLY A 98 11.29 19.33 10.36
N GLU A 99 12.14 20.34 10.58
CA GLU A 99 12.03 21.66 9.94
C GLU A 99 12.04 21.60 8.40
N GLY A 100 12.68 20.59 7.81
CA GLY A 100 12.70 20.40 6.35
C GLY A 100 11.33 20.19 5.70
N MET A 101 10.29 19.90 6.49
CA MET A 101 8.91 19.90 5.99
C MET A 101 8.45 21.31 5.56
N LEU A 102 8.96 22.37 6.22
CA LEU A 102 8.60 23.76 5.95
C LEU A 102 9.26 24.30 4.67
N ASP A 103 10.33 23.65 4.21
CA ASP A 103 11.03 24.00 2.97
C ASP A 103 10.34 23.42 1.73
N CYS A 104 9.32 22.56 1.90
CA CYS A 104 8.57 21.99 0.80
C CYS A 104 7.61 23.05 0.22
N GLU A 105 7.63 23.24 -1.10
CA GLU A 105 6.74 24.19 -1.79
C GLU A 105 5.51 23.51 -2.38
N THR A 106 5.69 22.28 -2.89
CA THR A 106 4.64 21.48 -3.54
C THR A 106 4.29 20.23 -2.75
N VAL A 107 3.13 19.66 -3.06
CA VAL A 107 2.69 18.38 -2.51
C VAL A 107 3.64 17.24 -2.92
N GLU A 108 4.19 17.30 -4.13
CA GLU A 108 5.18 16.33 -4.60
C GLU A 108 6.49 16.42 -3.81
N ASP A 109 6.98 17.63 -3.51
CA ASP A 109 8.17 17.82 -2.69
C ASP A 109 7.99 17.24 -1.30
N LEU A 110 6.82 17.46 -0.70
CA LEU A 110 6.48 16.87 0.59
C LEU A 110 6.44 15.34 0.52
N ALA A 111 5.84 14.76 -0.53
CA ALA A 111 5.81 13.30 -0.68
C ALA A 111 7.21 12.70 -0.79
N ARG A 112 8.12 13.33 -1.55
CA ARG A 112 9.52 12.89 -1.63
C ARG A 112 10.24 13.05 -0.29
N TYR A 113 10.04 14.17 0.40
CA TYR A 113 10.61 14.42 1.72
C TYR A 113 10.21 13.32 2.72
N ILE A 114 8.91 13.02 2.80
CA ILE A 114 8.41 11.96 3.70
C ILE A 114 8.95 10.58 3.30
N GLY A 115 9.03 10.28 2.00
CA GLY A 115 9.66 9.05 1.50
C GLY A 115 11.10 8.90 2.01
N HIS A 116 11.91 9.95 1.92
CA HIS A 116 13.28 9.95 2.41
C HIS A 116 13.38 9.83 3.95
N VAL A 117 12.51 10.51 4.69
CA VAL A 117 12.48 10.41 6.17
C VAL A 117 12.10 9.00 6.61
N ARG A 118 11.13 8.36 5.94
CA ARG A 118 10.73 6.97 6.20
C ARG A 118 11.90 6.00 5.97
N GLN A 119 12.65 6.17 4.88
CA GLN A 119 13.83 5.36 4.57
C GLN A 119 14.93 5.52 5.64
N SER A 120 15.27 6.77 5.97
CA SER A 120 16.30 7.09 6.97
C SER A 120 15.93 6.55 8.37
N SER A 121 14.64 6.63 8.72
CA SER A 121 14.13 6.11 9.99
C SER A 121 14.13 4.58 10.05
N ALA A 122 13.98 3.90 8.92
CA ALA A 122 14.06 2.44 8.84
C ALA A 122 15.49 1.94 9.01
N GLU A 123 16.47 2.59 8.35
CA GLU A 123 17.89 2.26 8.47
C GLU A 123 18.40 2.44 9.91
N ALA A 124 17.99 3.51 10.58
CA ALA A 124 18.36 3.77 11.97
C ALA A 124 17.83 2.72 12.97
N ARG A 125 16.78 1.96 12.62
CA ARG A 125 16.19 0.91 13.46
C ARG A 125 16.82 -0.47 13.25
N GLY A 126 17.56 -0.68 12.16
CA GLY A 126 18.12 -1.99 11.77
C GLY A 126 19.50 -2.34 12.35
N THR A 127 20.14 -1.44 13.09
CA THR A 127 21.53 -1.61 13.58
C THR A 127 21.63 -2.07 15.04
N ARG A 128 20.82 -3.06 15.46
CA ARG A 128 20.86 -3.57 16.83
C ARG A 128 21.00 -5.08 16.96
#